data_AF-A0AAW1B0Q3-F1
#
_entry.id   AF-A0AAW1B0Q3-F1
#
_cell.length_a   1.000
_cell.length_b   1.000
_cell.length_c   1.000
_cell.angle_alpha   90.00
_cell.angle_beta   90.00
_cell.angle_gamma   90.00
#
_symmetry.space_group_name_H-M   'P 1'
#
loop_
_entity.id
_entity.type
_entity.pdbx_description
1 polymer ?
#
loop_
_entity_poly.entity_id
_entity_poly.type
_entity_poly.pdbx_seq_one_letter_code
_entity_poly.pdbx_strand_id
1 'polypeptide(L)'
;MKLTFNGYPKRLNFFLNQVWVHLDCYLDGAMMVNAVAANLEGEAANWVTNLHDDGAPELNDINLFMEQLRDQLEDESQVLMAKKEIHRLKQRGRPAKEYIHEFRRVANRLGQSLERSLIDYFKQGLDRDCQCC
;
A
#
# COMPACT_ATOMS: atom_id res chain seq x y z
N MET A 1 9.61 -14.82 19.26
CA MET A 1 8.98 -15.15 17.96
C MET A 1 9.28 -13.99 17.03
N LYS A 2 9.91 -14.20 15.87
CA LYS A 2 10.23 -13.11 14.93
C LYS A 2 9.06 -12.98 13.95
N LEU A 3 8.21 -11.97 14.17
CA LEU A 3 7.05 -11.70 13.32
C LEU A 3 7.46 -10.61 12.33
N THR A 4 7.81 -10.97 11.10
CA THR A 4 8.12 -9.96 10.08
C THR A 4 6.92 -9.75 9.18
N PHE A 5 6.49 -8.50 9.02
CA PHE A 5 5.39 -8.13 8.14
C PHE A 5 5.88 -7.18 7.04
N ASN A 6 5.65 -7.57 5.80
CA ASN A 6 6.15 -6.93 4.58
C ASN A 6 5.05 -6.27 3.75
N GLY A 7 3.88 -5.96 4.34
CA GLY A 7 2.79 -5.25 3.66
C GLY A 7 1.76 -6.11 2.92
N TYR A 8 1.76 -7.45 3.04
CA TYR A 8 0.76 -8.27 2.34
C TYR A 8 -0.62 -8.28 3.04
N PRO A 9 -1.70 -7.79 2.38
CA PRO A 9 -3.01 -7.57 2.99
C PRO A 9 -3.69 -8.84 3.51
N LYS A 10 -3.46 -9.99 2.86
CA LYS A 10 -4.04 -11.28 3.28
C LYS A 10 -3.56 -11.76 4.66
N ARG A 11 -2.48 -11.16 5.18
CA ARG A 11 -1.91 -11.49 6.50
C ARG A 11 -2.12 -10.39 7.54
N LEU A 12 -2.78 -9.27 7.16
CA LEU A 12 -2.95 -8.09 8.00
C LEU A 12 -3.68 -8.42 9.31
N ASN A 13 -4.89 -8.98 9.24
CA ASN A 13 -5.67 -9.31 10.45
C ASN A 13 -4.97 -10.33 11.35
N PHE A 14 -4.24 -11.29 10.75
CA PHE A 14 -3.46 -12.26 11.51
C PHE A 14 -2.29 -11.59 12.25
N PHE A 15 -1.56 -10.72 11.54
CA PHE A 15 -0.47 -9.94 12.12
C PHE A 15 -0.97 -9.04 13.26
N LEU A 16 -2.02 -8.24 13.02
CA LEU A 16 -2.58 -7.35 14.03
C LEU A 16 -3.09 -8.11 15.27
N ASN A 17 -3.72 -9.27 15.09
CA ASN A 17 -4.16 -10.10 16.22
C ASN A 17 -2.97 -10.66 17.02
N GLN A 18 -1.88 -11.08 16.35
CA GLN A 18 -0.70 -11.54 17.06
C GLN A 18 0.05 -10.42 17.77
N VAL A 19 0.07 -9.22 17.19
CA VAL A 19 0.56 -8.01 17.84
C VAL A 19 -0.25 -7.75 19.12
N TRP A 20 -1.58 -7.70 19.04
CA TRP A 20 -2.45 -7.47 20.21
C TRP A 20 -2.20 -8.46 21.34
N VAL A 21 -2.11 -9.75 21.05
CA VAL A 21 -1.81 -10.79 22.07
C VAL A 21 -0.44 -10.59 22.72
N HIS A 22 0.53 -10.03 22.01
CA HIS A 22 1.87 -9.75 22.54
C HIS A 22 1.94 -8.45 23.35
N LEU A 23 1.06 -7.49 23.06
CA LEU A 23 1.07 -6.16 23.66
C LEU A 23 0.52 -6.13 25.10
N ASP A 24 -0.28 -7.12 25.51
CA ASP A 24 -0.82 -7.24 26.89
C ASP A 24 0.27 -7.24 28.00
N CYS A 25 1.53 -7.47 27.64
CA CYS A 25 2.66 -7.48 28.57
C CYS A 25 3.33 -6.12 28.81
N TYR A 26 2.95 -5.06 28.08
CA TYR A 26 3.60 -3.75 28.15
C TYR A 26 2.76 -2.76 28.97
N LEU A 27 3.43 -1.84 29.68
CA LEU A 27 2.78 -0.90 30.60
C LEU A 27 2.64 0.52 30.03
N ASP A 28 3.25 0.81 28.87
CA ASP A 28 3.34 2.14 28.28
C ASP A 28 3.09 2.10 26.76
N GLY A 29 2.36 3.09 26.25
CA GLY A 29 1.96 3.21 24.85
C GLY A 29 3.16 3.34 23.92
N ALA A 30 4.17 4.12 24.31
CA ALA A 30 5.39 4.28 23.50
C ALA A 30 6.20 2.97 23.43
N MET A 31 6.27 2.20 24.51
CA MET A 31 6.90 0.87 24.50
C MET A 31 6.15 -0.11 23.59
N MET A 32 4.82 -0.09 23.61
CA MET A 32 3.99 -0.88 22.73
C MET A 32 4.24 -0.53 21.26
N VAL A 33 4.22 0.75 20.91
CA VAL A 33 4.48 1.23 19.55
C VAL A 33 5.87 0.78 19.06
N ASN A 34 6.91 0.95 19.88
CA ASN A 34 8.26 0.50 19.54
C ASN A 34 8.34 -1.01 19.29
N ALA A 35 7.61 -1.82 20.07
CA ALA A 35 7.55 -3.26 19.87
C ALA A 35 6.87 -3.62 18.54
N VAL A 36 5.80 -2.93 18.15
CA VAL A 36 5.14 -3.14 16.84
C VAL A 36 6.06 -2.68 15.70
N ALA A 37 6.61 -1.47 15.79
CA ALA A 37 7.49 -0.88 14.80
C ALA A 37 8.71 -1.76 14.48
N ALA A 38 9.29 -2.41 15.48
CA ALA A 38 10.43 -3.32 15.31
C ALA A 38 10.12 -4.57 14.46
N ASN A 39 8.85 -4.87 14.21
CA ASN A 39 8.38 -5.99 13.40
C ASN A 39 7.96 -5.58 11.97
N LEU A 40 7.99 -4.27 11.66
CA LEU A 40 7.68 -3.74 10.34
C LEU A 40 8.94 -3.70 9.46
N GLU A 41 8.77 -3.97 8.17
CA GLU A 41 9.86 -3.94 7.18
C GLU A 41 9.41 -3.20 5.91
N GLY A 42 10.39 -2.72 5.13
CA GLY A 42 10.12 -2.06 3.84
C GLY A 42 9.40 -0.72 4.01
N GLU A 43 8.37 -0.48 3.19
CA GLU A 43 7.66 0.80 3.16
C GLU A 43 6.94 1.12 4.48
N ALA A 44 6.43 0.10 5.17
CA ALA A 44 5.85 0.26 6.50
C ALA A 44 6.88 0.73 7.55
N ALA A 45 8.15 0.32 7.44
CA ALA A 45 9.22 0.80 8.33
C ALA A 45 9.65 2.24 7.96
N ASN A 46 9.67 2.59 6.67
CA ASN A 46 9.91 3.96 6.22
C ASN A 46 8.82 4.91 6.74
N TRP A 47 7.56 4.48 6.70
CA TRP A 47 6.44 5.24 7.25
C TRP A 47 6.62 5.54 8.75
N VAL A 48 7.00 4.54 9.57
CA VAL A 48 7.29 4.78 10.99
C VAL A 48 8.47 5.74 11.19
N THR A 49 9.49 5.68 10.33
CA THR A 49 10.61 6.63 10.39
C THR A 49 10.13 8.07 10.19
N ASN A 50 9.21 8.30 9.25
CA ASN A 50 8.62 9.63 9.04
C ASN A 50 7.82 10.10 10.27
N LEU A 51 7.06 9.20 10.92
CA LEU A 51 6.37 9.56 12.17
C LEU A 51 7.34 10.01 13.27
N HIS A 52 8.53 9.38 13.36
CA HIS A 52 9.59 9.81 14.27
C HIS A 52 10.15 11.19 13.94
N ASP A 53 10.38 11.46 12.66
CA ASP A 53 10.87 12.76 12.20
C ASP A 53 9.86 13.88 12.47
N ASP A 54 8.56 13.58 12.33
CA ASP A 54 7.46 14.52 12.55
C ASP A 54 7.08 14.67 14.04
N GLY A 55 7.63 13.85 14.93
CA GLY A 55 7.28 13.84 16.35
C GLY A 55 5.80 13.51 16.59
N ALA A 56 5.26 12.60 15.78
CA ALA A 56 3.84 12.36 15.66
C ALA A 56 3.22 11.78 16.95
N PRO A 57 2.02 12.22 17.37
CA PRO A 57 1.38 11.78 18.61
C PRO A 57 1.11 10.26 18.65
N GLU A 58 0.94 9.63 17.49
CA GLU A 58 0.77 8.19 17.30
C GLU A 58 1.91 7.39 17.94
N LEU A 59 3.11 7.95 18.05
CA LEU A 59 4.25 7.27 18.66
C LEU A 59 4.09 7.00 20.16
N ASN A 60 3.16 7.69 20.83
CA ASN A 60 2.90 7.55 22.26
C ASN A 60 1.56 6.88 22.56
N ASP A 61 0.72 6.65 21.56
CA ASP A 61 -0.60 6.04 21.71
C ASP A 61 -0.75 4.86 20.75
N ILE A 62 -0.75 3.66 21.32
CA ILE A 62 -0.86 2.42 20.55
C ILE A 62 -2.16 2.32 19.75
N ASN A 63 -3.26 2.90 20.22
CA ASN A 63 -4.52 2.83 19.49
C ASN A 63 -4.45 3.71 18.24
N LEU A 64 -3.94 4.94 18.38
CA LEU A 64 -3.74 5.84 17.24
C LEU A 64 -2.72 5.27 16.25
N PHE A 65 -1.64 4.68 16.74
CA PHE A 65 -0.65 4.01 15.90
C PHE A 65 -1.26 2.86 15.11
N MET A 66 -2.06 2.00 15.76
CA MET A 66 -2.66 0.82 15.12
C MET A 66 -3.77 1.18 14.16
N GLU A 67 -4.50 2.27 14.39
CA GLU A 67 -5.46 2.84 13.45
C GLU A 67 -4.74 3.31 12.18
N GLN A 68 -3.72 4.17 12.30
CA GLN A 68 -2.99 4.64 11.13
C GLN A 68 -2.19 3.55 10.41
N LEU A 69 -1.62 2.59 11.16
CA LEU A 69 -0.95 1.45 10.56
C LEU A 69 -1.92 0.63 9.71
N ARG A 70 -3.19 0.49 10.13
CA ARG A 70 -4.20 -0.20 9.32
C ARG A 70 -4.48 0.57 8.04
N ASP A 71 -4.69 1.88 8.13
CA ASP A 71 -5.00 2.73 6.97
C ASP A 71 -3.86 2.71 5.95
N GLN A 72 -2.62 2.87 6.41
CA GLN A 72 -1.42 2.82 5.57
C GLN A 72 -1.29 1.47 4.83
N LEU A 73 -1.55 0.36 5.52
CA LEU A 73 -1.47 -0.98 4.93
C LEU A 73 -2.63 -1.27 3.97
N GLU A 74 -3.81 -0.71 4.21
CA GLU A 74 -4.93 -0.78 3.28
C GLU A 74 -4.64 -0.01 1.99
N ASP A 75 -4.08 1.20 2.10
CA ASP A 75 -3.66 2.01 0.95
C ASP A 75 -2.59 1.31 0.12
N GLU A 76 -1.55 0.76 0.74
CA GLU A 76 -0.52 -0.03 0.05
C GLU A 76 -1.12 -1.23 -0.71
N SER A 77 -2.08 -1.91 -0.08
CA SER A 77 -2.82 -3.02 -0.68
C SER A 77 -3.62 -2.57 -1.92
N GLN A 78 -4.33 -1.44 -1.83
CA GLN A 78 -5.08 -0.88 -2.95
C GLN A 78 -4.15 -0.49 -4.10
N VAL A 79 -3.02 0.16 -3.81
CA VAL A 79 -2.00 0.50 -4.82
C VAL A 79 -1.44 -0.76 -5.48
N LEU A 80 -1.14 -1.81 -4.71
CA LEU A 80 -0.65 -3.08 -5.26
C LEU A 80 -1.69 -3.76 -6.16
N MET A 81 -2.96 -3.72 -5.79
CA MET A 81 -4.05 -4.27 -6.59
C MET A 81 -4.23 -3.47 -7.89
N ALA A 82 -4.20 -2.14 -7.82
CA ALA A 82 -4.24 -1.27 -8.99
C ALA A 82 -3.02 -1.51 -9.91
N LYS A 83 -1.82 -1.77 -9.35
CA LYS A 83 -0.63 -2.12 -10.14
C LYS A 83 -0.85 -3.42 -10.91
N LYS A 84 -1.43 -4.43 -10.28
CA LYS A 84 -1.75 -5.70 -10.97
C LYS A 84 -2.83 -5.53 -12.02
N GLU A 85 -3.83 -4.71 -11.75
CA GLU A 85 -4.94 -4.43 -12.68
C GLU A 85 -4.42 -3.68 -13.92
N ILE A 86 -3.62 -2.63 -13.74
CA ILE A 86 -3.12 -1.82 -14.86
C ILE A 86 -2.21 -2.61 -15.81
N HIS A 87 -1.39 -3.52 -15.28
CA HIS A 87 -0.55 -4.42 -16.10
C HIS A 87 -1.37 -5.37 -16.97
N ARG A 88 -2.57 -5.75 -16.51
CA ARG A 88 -3.45 -6.70 -17.19
C ARG A 88 -4.43 -6.01 -18.14
N LEU A 89 -4.57 -4.69 -18.04
CA LEU A 89 -5.51 -3.91 -18.84
C LEU A 89 -5.03 -3.85 -20.30
N LYS A 90 -5.88 -4.36 -21.21
CA LYS A 90 -5.65 -4.39 -22.65
C LYS A 90 -6.91 -3.95 -23.40
N GLN A 91 -6.75 -3.27 -24.53
CA GLN A 91 -7.85 -2.82 -25.39
C GLN A 91 -8.65 -4.02 -25.94
N ARG A 92 -7.98 -5.00 -26.56
CA ARG A 92 -8.56 -6.29 -26.99
C ARG A 92 -9.75 -6.14 -27.96
N GLY A 93 -9.60 -5.29 -28.97
CA GLY A 93 -10.64 -5.02 -29.97
C GLY A 93 -11.79 -4.13 -29.47
N ARG A 94 -11.77 -3.72 -28.19
CA ARG A 94 -12.74 -2.75 -27.67
C ARG A 94 -12.42 -1.34 -28.19
N PRO A 95 -13.42 -0.44 -28.26
CA PRO A 95 -13.18 0.95 -28.62
C PRO A 95 -12.10 1.59 -27.73
N ALA A 96 -11.14 2.31 -28.35
CA ALA A 96 -10.04 2.93 -27.62
C ALA A 96 -10.53 3.86 -26.49
N LYS A 97 -11.67 4.55 -26.69
CA LYS A 97 -12.31 5.39 -25.66
C LYS A 97 -12.64 4.63 -24.37
N GLU A 98 -13.09 3.38 -24.48
CA GLU A 98 -13.46 2.54 -23.33
C GLU A 98 -12.20 2.07 -22.60
N TYR A 99 -11.17 1.68 -23.36
CA TYR A 99 -9.85 1.35 -22.80
C TYR A 99 -9.24 2.55 -22.06
N ILE A 100 -9.26 3.75 -22.65
CA ILE A 100 -8.75 4.98 -22.03
C ILE A 100 -9.52 5.29 -20.73
N HIS A 101 -10.84 5.14 -20.73
CA HIS A 101 -11.67 5.38 -19.55
C HIS A 101 -11.28 4.45 -18.40
N GLU A 102 -11.20 3.15 -18.66
CA GLU A 102 -10.78 2.16 -17.65
C GLU A 102 -9.33 2.39 -17.22
N PHE A 103 -8.43 2.72 -18.14
CA PHE A 103 -7.02 3.00 -17.83
C PHE A 103 -6.90 4.17 -16.86
N ARG A 104 -7.63 5.28 -17.10
CA ARG A 104 -7.65 6.44 -16.19
C ARG A 104 -8.20 6.08 -14.81
N ARG A 105 -9.28 5.27 -14.74
CA ARG A 105 -9.84 4.82 -13.45
C ARG A 105 -8.82 4.03 -12.63
N VAL A 106 -8.04 3.15 -13.27
CA VAL A 106 -6.98 2.38 -12.58
C VAL A 106 -5.79 3.26 -12.23
N ALA A 107 -5.35 4.13 -13.15
CA ALA A 107 -4.23 5.04 -12.96
C ALA A 107 -4.46 6.01 -11.78
N ASN A 108 -5.68 6.52 -11.60
CA ASN A 108 -6.01 7.41 -10.48
C ASN A 108 -5.83 6.75 -9.11
N ARG A 109 -5.92 5.42 -9.00
CA ARG A 109 -5.67 4.67 -7.76
C ARG A 109 -4.18 4.42 -7.48
N LEU A 110 -3.29 4.71 -8.43
CA LEU A 110 -1.84 4.52 -8.29
C LEU A 110 -1.11 5.75 -7.72
N GLY A 111 -1.82 6.88 -7.61
CA GLY A 111 -1.26 8.15 -7.15
C GLY A 111 -0.13 8.69 -8.06
N GLN A 112 0.58 9.70 -7.57
CA GLN A 112 1.65 10.39 -8.31
C GLN A 112 2.93 9.54 -8.48
N SER A 113 3.09 8.45 -7.70
CA SER A 113 4.34 7.67 -7.67
C SER A 113 4.67 6.92 -8.96
N LEU A 114 3.70 6.71 -9.86
CA LEU A 114 3.87 5.88 -11.06
C LEU A 114 3.77 6.62 -12.40
N GLU A 115 3.67 7.96 -12.41
CA GLU A 115 3.39 8.74 -13.63
C GLU A 115 4.29 8.38 -14.81
N ARG A 116 5.59 8.17 -14.56
CA ARG A 116 6.56 7.84 -15.62
C ARG A 116 6.33 6.46 -16.26
N SER A 117 5.81 5.50 -15.50
CA SER A 117 5.53 4.13 -16.01
C SER A 117 4.13 4.00 -16.61
N LEU A 118 3.20 4.91 -16.30
CA LEU A 118 1.84 4.88 -16.84
C LEU A 118 1.82 4.99 -18.37
N ILE A 119 2.70 5.79 -18.96
CA ILE A 119 2.79 5.93 -20.42
C ILE A 119 3.17 4.60 -21.08
N ASP A 120 4.11 3.86 -20.50
CA ASP A 120 4.54 2.57 -21.02
C ASP A 120 3.44 1.51 -20.87
N TYR A 121 2.75 1.48 -19.73
CA TYR A 121 1.60 0.58 -19.52
C TYR A 121 0.46 0.88 -20.48
N PHE A 122 0.20 2.17 -20.75
CA PHE A 122 -0.80 2.60 -21.71
C PHE A 122 -0.48 2.10 -23.12
N LYS A 123 0.75 2.34 -23.60
CA LYS A 123 1.19 1.91 -24.93
C LYS A 123 1.15 0.39 -25.08
N GLN A 124 1.63 -0.35 -24.08
CA GLN A 124 1.58 -1.82 -24.08
C GLN A 124 0.16 -2.38 -24.08
N GLY A 125 -0.83 -1.60 -23.65
CA GLY A 125 -2.23 -2.02 -23.55
C GLY A 125 -3.08 -1.74 -24.78
N LEU A 126 -2.66 -0.82 -25.66
CA LEU A 126 -3.33 -0.53 -26.93
C LEU A 126 -3.18 -1.67 -27.94
N ASP A 127 -4.17 -1.83 -28.81
CA ASP A 127 -4.05 -2.74 -29.95
C ASP A 127 -3.11 -2.15 -31.02
N ARG A 128 -2.45 -2.99 -31.82
CA ARG A 128 -1.42 -2.56 -32.80
C ARG A 128 -1.93 -1.49 -33.77
N ASP A 129 -3.20 -1.61 -34.18
CA ASP A 129 -3.83 -0.68 -35.12
C ASP A 129 -3.99 0.73 -34.54
N CYS A 130 -3.95 0.87 -33.21
CA CYS A 130 -3.98 2.14 -32.49
C CYS A 130 -2.59 2.62 -32.02
N GLN A 131 -1.52 1.84 -32.24
CA GLN A 131 -0.15 2.20 -31.85
C GLN A 131 0.61 2.98 -32.92
N CYS A 132 0.05 3.08 -34.14
CA CYS A 132 0.71 3.66 -35.32
C CYS A 132 0.28 5.12 -35.64
N CYS A 133 -0.31 5.84 -34.68
CA CYS A 133 -0.66 7.26 -34.85
C CYS A 133 0.36 8.17 -34.18
#